data_AF-A0A5M3Z5H4-F1
#
_entry.id   AF-A0A5M3Z5H4-F1
#
_cell.length_a   1.000
_cell.length_b   1.000
_cell.length_c   1.000
_cell.angle_alpha   90.00
_cell.angle_beta   90.00
_cell.angle_gamma   90.00
#
_symmetry.space_group_name_H-M   'P 1'
#
loop_
_entity.id
_entity.type
_entity.pdbx_description
1 polymer ?
#
loop_
_entity_poly.entity_id
_entity_poly.type
_entity_poly.pdbx_seq_one_letter_code
_entity_poly.pdbx_strand_id
1 'polypeptide(L)'
;MAMDRIPGLNIYIGGIFALKNKAALARANITHILSVLRLQPNEEIFASYQHHRIDVDDVDDENLLEHFPSAIQFIQSGLDAGGSVLVHCAMGKSRSATVCIAYMLHQQRAALTPQAALAIIRESRPLCEPNDGFMEQLSVYREMGCPDDVTSHPLYSRWLYRREVEESVACGRAPEMKSVLFEDEQPLRPQGPTDRTTEIKCRKCRRTLATTPFVVPHGPQKDAPPSTDCAHVFLHPLTWMRPCLFPNSDGDSQELSPYGSDAPLSGRLTCPNTTCGFNIGKFAWQGMQCSCGDWVVPAIGLAKARVDISTRVNAGPGAGRLPPAALGIRLPPMDGGICEDHDEIESDRVMVHRDGTVVRQIKVESAWAPHPNGLCSHNPIPDPSTYVTWYCDRQFVISWTDRS
;
A
#
# COMPACT_ATOMS: atom_id res chain seq x y z
N MET A 1 -11.11 35.01 -16.19
CA MET A 1 -10.45 36.17 -15.57
C MET A 1 -9.04 35.76 -15.11
N ALA A 2 -8.29 36.58 -14.38
CA ALA A 2 -6.97 36.15 -13.86
C ALA A 2 -7.10 35.02 -12.81
N MET A 3 -8.20 35.05 -12.05
CA MET A 3 -8.68 34.01 -11.15
C MET A 3 -10.21 33.92 -11.25
N ASP A 4 -10.77 32.74 -11.05
CA ASP A 4 -12.21 32.49 -11.12
C ASP A 4 -12.65 31.70 -9.86
N ARG A 5 -13.83 32.01 -9.31
CA ARG A 5 -14.36 31.34 -8.11
C ARG A 5 -14.97 29.99 -8.51
N ILE A 6 -14.70 28.93 -7.75
CA ILE A 6 -15.34 27.64 -7.94
C ILE A 6 -16.79 27.72 -7.42
N PRO A 7 -17.80 27.26 -8.19
CA PRO A 7 -19.19 27.29 -7.75
C PRO A 7 -19.38 26.64 -6.38
N GLY A 8 -20.14 27.32 -5.50
CA GLY A 8 -20.47 26.82 -4.17
C GLY A 8 -19.34 26.89 -3.12
N LEU A 9 -18.12 27.32 -3.49
CA LEU A 9 -16.96 27.32 -2.59
C LEU A 9 -16.30 28.71 -2.52
N ASN A 10 -15.70 29.05 -1.38
CA ASN A 10 -14.81 30.22 -1.25
C ASN A 10 -13.37 29.89 -1.70
N ILE A 11 -13.26 29.11 -2.78
CA ILE A 11 -12.01 28.71 -3.40
C ILE A 11 -11.93 29.36 -4.77
N TYR A 12 -10.81 29.99 -5.06
CA TYR A 12 -10.49 30.61 -6.33
C TYR A 12 -9.38 29.83 -7.01
N ILE A 13 -9.50 29.62 -8.32
CA ILE A 13 -8.49 29.00 -9.15
C ILE A 13 -7.91 30.02 -10.12
N GLY A 14 -6.58 30.05 -10.27
CA GLY A 14 -5.93 31.05 -11.12
C GLY A 14 -4.55 30.64 -11.62
N GLY A 15 -4.05 31.42 -12.58
CA GLY A 15 -2.64 31.35 -12.99
C GLY A 15 -1.76 32.29 -12.17
N ILE A 16 -0.45 32.26 -12.41
CA ILE A 16 0.53 33.06 -11.67
C ILE A 16 0.25 34.57 -11.73
N PHE A 17 -0.36 35.04 -12.83
CA PHE A 17 -0.73 36.45 -12.99
C PHE A 17 -1.85 36.92 -12.04
N ALA A 18 -2.60 35.99 -11.42
CA ALA A 18 -3.59 36.33 -10.40
C ALA A 18 -2.94 37.08 -9.21
N LEU A 19 -1.71 36.69 -8.85
CA LEU A 19 -0.95 37.26 -7.74
C LEU A 19 -0.63 38.75 -7.94
N LYS A 20 -0.56 39.22 -9.19
CA LYS A 20 -0.27 40.64 -9.50
C LYS A 20 -1.45 41.56 -9.22
N ASN A 21 -2.67 41.03 -9.13
CA ASN A 21 -3.89 41.82 -8.97
C ASN A 21 -4.33 41.90 -7.51
N LYS A 22 -3.60 42.66 -6.69
CA LYS A 22 -3.90 42.86 -5.26
C LYS A 22 -5.33 43.33 -5.00
N ALA A 23 -5.89 44.17 -5.88
CA ALA A 23 -7.27 44.65 -5.76
C ALA A 23 -8.29 43.52 -5.96
N ALA A 24 -8.03 42.57 -6.85
CA ALA A 24 -8.89 41.40 -7.03
C ALA A 24 -8.79 40.45 -5.82
N LEU A 25 -7.59 40.21 -5.29
CA LEU A 25 -7.38 39.40 -4.08
C LEU A 25 -8.12 39.98 -2.88
N ALA A 26 -8.02 41.29 -2.67
CA ALA A 26 -8.73 42.00 -1.60
C ALA A 26 -10.25 41.91 -1.74
N ARG A 27 -10.80 42.16 -2.95
CA ARG A 27 -12.25 42.05 -3.20
C ARG A 27 -12.79 40.63 -2.99
N ALA A 28 -11.98 39.61 -3.25
CA ALA A 28 -12.34 38.22 -3.05
C ALA A 28 -12.16 37.73 -1.60
N ASN A 29 -11.68 38.61 -0.69
CA ASN A 29 -11.33 38.27 0.69
C ASN A 29 -10.33 37.10 0.76
N ILE A 30 -9.33 37.10 -0.13
CA ILE A 30 -8.28 36.06 -0.12
C ILE A 30 -7.42 36.25 1.12
N THR A 31 -7.31 35.22 1.94
CA THR A 31 -6.44 35.21 3.14
C THR A 31 -5.35 34.15 3.05
N HIS A 32 -5.59 33.09 2.24
CA HIS A 32 -4.68 31.97 2.05
C HIS A 32 -4.36 31.81 0.57
N ILE A 33 -3.10 31.53 0.26
CA ILE A 33 -2.62 31.25 -1.10
C ILE A 33 -1.91 29.90 -1.10
N LEU A 34 -2.36 29.00 -1.98
CA LEU A 34 -1.73 27.72 -2.25
C LEU A 34 -1.08 27.75 -3.63
N SER A 35 0.25 27.70 -3.65
CA SER A 35 1.06 27.67 -4.88
C SER A 35 1.42 26.24 -5.24
N VAL A 36 0.92 25.74 -6.37
CA VAL A 36 1.20 24.38 -6.88
C VAL A 36 2.08 24.48 -8.13
N LEU A 37 3.33 24.88 -7.93
CA LEU A 37 4.37 25.04 -8.94
C LEU A 37 5.71 25.35 -8.26
N ARG A 38 6.81 24.94 -8.91
CA ARG A 38 8.15 25.43 -8.58
C ARG A 38 8.21 26.93 -8.89
N LEU A 39 8.40 27.76 -7.87
CA LEU A 39 8.41 29.21 -7.96
C LEU A 39 9.66 29.75 -7.28
N GLN A 40 10.38 30.67 -7.94
CA GLN A 40 11.43 31.42 -7.27
C GLN A 40 10.80 32.34 -6.21
N PRO A 41 11.39 32.42 -5.00
CA PRO A 41 10.80 33.17 -3.91
C PRO A 41 10.79 34.66 -4.23
N ASN A 42 9.59 35.22 -4.34
CA ASN A 42 9.35 36.63 -4.11
C ASN A 42 8.40 36.75 -2.92
N GLU A 43 8.98 36.76 -1.72
CA GLU A 43 8.26 36.70 -0.44
C GLU A 43 7.34 37.91 -0.22
N GLU A 44 7.63 39.06 -0.85
CA GLU A 44 6.83 40.28 -0.71
C GLU A 44 5.39 40.12 -1.19
N ILE A 45 5.16 39.26 -2.19
CA ILE A 45 3.82 39.00 -2.73
C ILE A 45 2.96 38.28 -1.68
N PHE A 46 3.59 37.45 -0.85
CA PHE A 46 2.92 36.55 0.08
C PHE A 46 2.86 37.09 1.50
N ALA A 47 3.58 38.17 1.82
CA ALA A 47 3.70 38.71 3.18
C ALA A 47 2.35 39.04 3.89
N SER A 48 1.28 39.31 3.13
CA SER A 48 -0.05 39.59 3.67
C SER A 48 -1.00 38.38 3.71
N TYR A 49 -0.51 37.20 3.35
CA TYR A 49 -1.30 35.98 3.20
C TYR A 49 -0.64 34.82 3.95
N GLN A 50 -1.45 33.88 4.42
CA GLN A 50 -0.92 32.56 4.75
C GLN A 50 -0.57 31.87 3.43
N HIS A 51 0.65 31.35 3.32
CA HIS A 51 1.16 30.78 2.07
C HIS A 51 1.66 29.36 2.28
N HIS A 52 1.17 28.45 1.45
CA HIS A 52 1.68 27.10 1.34
C HIS A 52 2.11 26.82 -0.10
N ARG A 53 3.25 26.13 -0.25
CA ARG A 53 3.87 25.86 -1.55
C ARG A 53 4.10 24.37 -1.71
N ILE A 54 3.69 23.85 -2.86
CA ILE A 54 3.94 22.49 -3.32
C ILE A 54 4.75 22.60 -4.62
N ASP A 55 6.00 22.15 -4.58
CA ASP A 55 6.97 22.29 -5.66
C ASP A 55 6.87 21.12 -6.65
N VAL A 56 5.94 21.23 -7.61
CA VAL A 56 5.71 20.22 -8.66
C VAL A 56 5.66 20.82 -10.06
N ASP A 57 6.14 20.07 -11.05
CA ASP A 57 6.02 20.39 -12.47
C ASP A 57 4.70 19.85 -13.08
N ASP A 58 4.39 20.28 -14.31
CA ASP A 58 3.13 19.95 -15.00
C ASP A 58 3.29 18.79 -15.96
N VAL A 59 3.83 17.69 -15.45
CA VAL A 59 4.12 16.48 -16.20
C VAL A 59 3.38 15.31 -15.57
N ASP A 60 3.14 14.26 -16.34
CA ASP A 60 2.34 13.10 -15.93
C ASP A 60 3.06 12.20 -14.91
N ASP A 61 4.38 12.30 -14.82
CA ASP A 61 5.22 11.58 -13.87
C ASP A 61 5.43 12.30 -12.51
N GLU A 62 4.90 13.51 -12.32
CA GLU A 62 4.98 14.19 -11.01
C GLU A 62 4.02 13.59 -9.98
N ASN A 63 4.48 13.39 -8.74
CA ASN A 63 3.66 12.84 -7.65
C ASN A 63 2.99 13.94 -6.84
N LEU A 64 1.76 14.32 -7.23
CA LEU A 64 0.96 15.28 -6.49
C LEU A 64 0.07 14.63 -5.41
N LEU A 65 -0.18 13.33 -5.55
CA LEU A 65 -1.06 12.52 -4.69
C LEU A 65 -0.62 12.57 -3.21
N GLU A 66 0.68 12.50 -2.94
CA GLU A 66 1.23 12.56 -1.58
C GLU A 66 0.96 13.91 -0.88
N HIS A 67 0.79 14.98 -1.67
CA HIS A 67 0.56 16.32 -1.16
C HIS A 67 -0.91 16.64 -0.92
N PHE A 68 -1.84 15.80 -1.38
CA PHE A 68 -3.28 16.06 -1.23
C PHE A 68 -3.70 16.32 0.21
N PRO A 69 -3.31 15.52 1.23
CA PRO A 69 -3.73 15.78 2.61
C PRO A 69 -3.29 17.16 3.13
N SER A 70 -2.02 17.50 2.92
CA SER A 70 -1.48 18.80 3.35
C SER A 70 -2.16 19.97 2.62
N ALA A 71 -2.36 19.84 1.31
CA ALA A 71 -3.05 20.84 0.50
C ALA A 71 -4.50 21.05 0.96
N ILE A 72 -5.22 19.95 1.23
CA ILE A 72 -6.62 19.97 1.70
C ILE A 72 -6.71 20.61 3.07
N GLN A 73 -5.82 20.26 3.99
CA GLN A 73 -5.77 20.85 5.33
C GLN A 73 -5.54 22.36 5.26
N PHE A 74 -4.62 22.81 4.40
CA PHE A 74 -4.35 24.23 4.20
C PHE A 74 -5.53 24.99 3.57
N ILE A 75 -6.22 24.38 2.60
CA ILE A 75 -7.45 24.96 2.03
C ILE A 75 -8.51 25.06 3.12
N GLN A 76 -8.71 24.00 3.90
CA GLN A 76 -9.73 23.95 4.94
C GLN A 76 -9.48 25.01 6.02
N SER A 77 -8.22 25.19 6.46
CA SER A 77 -7.89 26.22 7.45
C SER A 77 -8.23 27.63 7.00
N GLY A 78 -8.06 27.92 5.71
CA GLY A 78 -8.41 29.22 5.14
C GLY A 78 -9.90 29.49 5.08
N LEU A 79 -10.67 28.44 4.78
CA LEU A 79 -12.13 28.49 4.77
C LEU A 79 -12.71 28.60 6.19
N ASP A 80 -12.17 27.83 7.14
CA ASP A 80 -12.59 27.84 8.55
C ASP A 80 -12.31 29.19 9.23
N ALA A 81 -11.26 29.90 8.79
CA ALA A 81 -10.97 31.27 9.23
C ALA A 81 -11.93 32.33 8.65
N GLY A 82 -12.94 31.92 7.87
CA GLY A 82 -13.90 32.82 7.22
C GLY A 82 -13.33 33.58 6.00
N GLY A 83 -12.13 33.19 5.54
CA GLY A 83 -11.50 33.74 4.36
C GLY A 83 -11.82 32.97 3.09
N SER A 84 -11.24 33.45 1.99
CA SER A 84 -11.18 32.73 0.71
C SER A 84 -9.77 32.24 0.44
N VAL A 85 -9.66 31.13 -0.30
CA VAL A 85 -8.37 30.52 -0.67
C VAL A 85 -8.12 30.67 -2.16
N LEU A 86 -6.95 31.16 -2.55
CA LEU A 86 -6.48 31.10 -3.94
C LEU A 86 -5.58 29.88 -4.13
N VAL A 87 -6.00 28.93 -4.97
CA VAL A 87 -5.16 27.83 -5.44
C VAL A 87 -4.68 28.18 -6.84
N HIS A 88 -3.36 28.30 -7.03
CA HIS A 88 -2.82 28.69 -8.33
C HIS A 88 -1.63 27.82 -8.76
N CYS A 89 -1.46 27.74 -10.08
CA CYS A 89 -0.25 27.20 -10.71
C CYS A 89 0.28 28.21 -11.73
N ALA A 90 0.96 27.78 -12.79
CA ALA A 90 1.41 28.68 -13.84
C ALA A 90 0.23 29.26 -14.63
N MET A 91 -0.61 28.38 -15.19
CA MET A 91 -1.74 28.75 -16.05
C MET A 91 -3.10 28.70 -15.35
N GLY A 92 -3.18 28.10 -14.16
CA GLY A 92 -4.46 27.79 -13.53
C GLY A 92 -5.25 26.74 -14.31
N LYS A 93 -4.56 25.75 -14.88
CA LYS A 93 -5.13 24.76 -15.82
C LYS A 93 -5.12 23.34 -15.26
N SER A 94 -3.94 22.86 -14.90
CA SER A 94 -3.69 21.45 -14.57
C SER A 94 -3.44 21.27 -13.07
N ARG A 95 -2.20 21.42 -12.57
CA ARG A 95 -1.82 21.31 -11.13
C ARG A 95 -2.81 21.93 -10.12
N SER A 96 -3.17 23.20 -10.30
CA SER A 96 -4.11 23.87 -9.39
C SER A 96 -5.53 23.29 -9.49
N ALA A 97 -5.96 22.88 -10.68
CA ALA A 97 -7.24 22.22 -10.87
C ALA A 97 -7.25 20.85 -10.20
N THR A 98 -6.15 20.09 -10.30
CA THR A 98 -5.98 18.80 -9.62
C THR A 98 -6.18 18.94 -8.12
N VAL A 99 -5.52 19.91 -7.47
CA VAL A 99 -5.67 20.13 -6.02
C VAL A 99 -7.09 20.56 -5.65
N CYS A 100 -7.73 21.44 -6.44
CA CYS A 100 -9.13 21.80 -6.21
C CYS A 100 -10.07 20.59 -6.33
N ILE A 101 -9.84 19.70 -7.31
CA ILE A 101 -10.61 18.46 -7.45
C ILE A 101 -10.38 17.54 -6.25
N ALA A 102 -9.13 17.35 -5.82
CA ALA A 102 -8.80 16.54 -4.65
C ALA A 102 -9.54 17.03 -3.40
N TYR A 103 -9.60 18.36 -3.19
CA TYR A 103 -10.40 18.96 -2.11
C TYR A 103 -11.89 18.63 -2.25
N MET A 104 -12.49 18.79 -3.44
CA MET A 104 -13.91 18.47 -3.65
C MET A 104 -14.22 16.99 -3.43
N LEU A 105 -13.34 16.09 -3.88
CA LEU A 105 -13.45 14.65 -3.63
C LEU A 105 -13.39 14.35 -2.14
N HIS A 106 -12.48 14.98 -1.41
CA HIS A 106 -12.34 14.82 0.04
C HIS A 106 -13.59 15.26 0.80
N GLN A 107 -14.22 16.36 0.40
CA GLN A 107 -15.48 16.83 1.00
C GLN A 107 -16.67 15.91 0.68
N GLN A 108 -16.64 15.22 -0.46
CA GLN A 108 -17.74 14.39 -0.97
C GLN A 108 -17.29 12.97 -1.34
N ARG A 109 -16.59 12.30 -0.41
CA ARG A 109 -15.85 11.04 -0.63
C ARG A 109 -16.62 9.96 -1.41
N ALA A 110 -17.92 9.83 -1.18
CA ALA A 110 -18.75 8.81 -1.80
C ALA A 110 -19.52 9.28 -3.06
N ALA A 111 -19.72 10.59 -3.23
CA ALA A 111 -20.69 11.12 -4.19
C ALA A 111 -20.05 11.64 -5.49
N LEU A 112 -18.79 12.10 -5.42
CA LEU A 112 -18.17 12.82 -6.54
C LEU A 112 -17.11 11.97 -7.23
N THR A 113 -17.07 12.03 -8.57
CA THR A 113 -15.99 11.46 -9.39
C THR A 113 -15.02 12.55 -9.83
N PRO A 114 -13.76 12.23 -10.17
CA PRO A 114 -12.81 13.24 -10.67
C PRO A 114 -13.36 14.01 -11.87
N GLN A 115 -14.05 13.32 -12.79
CA GLN A 115 -14.64 13.92 -13.99
C GLN A 115 -15.81 14.86 -13.64
N ALA A 116 -16.66 14.49 -12.68
CA ALA A 116 -17.76 15.34 -12.23
C ALA A 116 -17.22 16.60 -11.50
N ALA A 117 -16.20 16.45 -10.66
CA ALA A 117 -15.53 17.57 -10.00
C ALA A 117 -14.89 18.52 -11.02
N LEU A 118 -14.21 17.98 -12.04
CA LEU A 118 -13.65 18.77 -13.13
C LEU A 118 -14.73 19.54 -13.91
N ALA A 119 -15.88 18.92 -14.16
CA ALA A 119 -17.01 19.58 -14.82
C ALA A 119 -17.50 20.81 -14.04
N ILE A 120 -17.61 20.70 -12.71
CA ILE A 120 -18.00 21.82 -11.84
C ILE A 120 -16.98 22.97 -11.93
N ILE A 121 -15.68 22.68 -11.88
CA ILE A 121 -14.64 23.73 -12.02
C ILE A 121 -14.72 24.39 -13.41
N ARG A 122 -15.03 23.62 -14.46
CA ARG A 122 -15.15 24.13 -15.83
C ARG A 122 -16.33 25.08 -16.03
N GLU A 123 -17.32 25.09 -15.16
CA GLU A 123 -18.42 26.07 -15.20
C GLU A 123 -17.91 27.50 -15.05
N SER A 124 -16.92 27.73 -14.18
CA SER A 124 -16.31 29.05 -14.01
C SER A 124 -14.98 29.22 -14.76
N ARG A 125 -14.24 28.13 -14.99
CA ARG A 125 -12.95 28.16 -15.70
C ARG A 125 -12.84 27.03 -16.75
N PRO A 126 -13.39 27.22 -17.97
CA PRO A 126 -13.49 26.17 -18.99
C PRO A 126 -12.16 25.56 -19.46
N LEU A 127 -11.05 26.30 -19.34
CA LEU A 127 -9.72 25.86 -19.74
C LEU A 127 -9.09 24.82 -18.81
N CYS A 128 -9.69 24.56 -17.64
CA CYS A 128 -9.18 23.58 -16.68
C CYS A 128 -9.14 22.18 -17.30
N GLU A 129 -7.98 21.53 -17.19
CA GLU A 129 -7.70 20.23 -17.77
C GLU A 129 -6.39 19.75 -17.11
N PRO A 130 -6.51 19.02 -15.98
CA PRO A 130 -5.40 18.23 -15.43
C PRO A 130 -4.81 17.32 -16.50
N ASN A 131 -3.50 17.09 -16.44
CA ASN A 131 -2.87 16.07 -17.27
C ASN A 131 -3.34 14.65 -16.87
N ASP A 132 -3.05 13.67 -17.72
CA ASP A 132 -3.54 12.30 -17.54
C ASP A 132 -3.00 11.64 -16.26
N GLY A 133 -1.73 11.87 -15.92
CA GLY A 133 -1.13 11.36 -14.67
C GLY A 133 -1.81 11.92 -13.41
N PHE A 134 -2.19 13.19 -13.42
CA PHE A 134 -2.96 13.80 -12.34
C PHE A 134 -4.40 13.30 -12.27
N MET A 135 -5.03 13.01 -13.42
CA MET A 135 -6.36 12.38 -13.44
C MET A 135 -6.32 10.94 -12.91
N GLU A 136 -5.25 10.20 -13.18
CA GLU A 136 -5.01 8.88 -12.57
C GLU A 136 -4.87 9.02 -11.05
N GLN A 137 -4.02 9.94 -10.57
CA GLN A 137 -3.80 10.18 -9.15
C GLN A 137 -5.09 10.55 -8.40
N LEU A 138 -5.98 11.35 -9.00
CA LEU A 138 -7.30 11.65 -8.44
C LEU A 138 -8.20 10.42 -8.37
N SER A 139 -8.10 9.52 -9.35
CA SER A 139 -8.84 8.27 -9.38
C SER A 139 -8.35 7.32 -8.28
N VAL A 140 -7.02 7.21 -8.10
CA VAL A 140 -6.39 6.46 -7.01
C VAL A 140 -6.80 7.05 -5.66
N TYR A 141 -6.75 8.37 -5.49
CA TYR A 141 -7.18 9.04 -4.26
C TYR A 141 -8.62 8.71 -3.88
N ARG A 142 -9.53 8.70 -4.87
CA ARG A 142 -10.92 8.30 -4.68
C ARG A 142 -11.06 6.82 -4.33
N GLU A 143 -10.31 5.93 -4.99
CA GLU A 143 -10.31 4.48 -4.69
C GLU A 143 -9.84 4.20 -3.26
N MET A 144 -8.89 4.99 -2.75
CA MET A 144 -8.44 4.95 -1.35
C MET A 144 -9.49 5.48 -0.34
N GLY A 145 -10.60 6.04 -0.81
CA GLY A 145 -11.60 6.67 0.05
C GLY A 145 -11.21 8.05 0.55
N CYS A 146 -10.31 8.75 -0.14
CA CYS A 146 -9.82 10.09 0.19
C CYS A 146 -9.31 10.20 1.66
N PRO A 147 -8.28 9.41 2.04
CA PRO A 147 -7.76 9.40 3.40
C PRO A 147 -6.99 10.69 3.73
N ASP A 148 -6.85 10.95 5.04
CA ASP A 148 -5.98 12.02 5.59
C ASP A 148 -4.49 11.61 5.59
N ASP A 149 -4.20 10.32 5.49
CA ASP A 149 -2.85 9.78 5.30
C ASP A 149 -2.84 8.92 4.04
N VAL A 150 -2.17 9.44 3.01
CA VAL A 150 -2.05 8.78 1.71
C VAL A 150 -0.86 7.82 1.69
N THR A 151 0.25 8.16 2.33
CA THR A 151 1.53 7.46 2.13
C THR A 151 1.57 6.10 2.81
N SER A 152 0.79 5.91 3.88
CA SER A 152 0.62 4.60 4.52
C SER A 152 -0.41 3.70 3.85
N HIS A 153 -1.19 4.22 2.88
CA HIS A 153 -2.29 3.46 2.29
C HIS A 153 -1.77 2.41 1.29
N PRO A 154 -2.19 1.13 1.36
CA PRO A 154 -1.65 0.06 0.49
C PRO A 154 -1.79 0.33 -1.02
N LEU A 155 -2.89 0.98 -1.43
CA LEU A 155 -3.09 1.35 -2.83
C LEU A 155 -2.12 2.42 -3.32
N TYR A 156 -1.65 3.31 -2.43
CA TYR A 156 -0.64 4.31 -2.77
C TYR A 156 0.71 3.63 -3.03
N SER A 157 1.14 2.74 -2.13
CA SER A 157 2.36 1.94 -2.33
C SER A 157 2.31 1.13 -3.62
N ARG A 158 1.14 0.54 -3.94
CA ARG A 158 0.92 -0.21 -5.19
C ARG A 158 0.99 0.69 -6.43
N TRP A 159 0.43 1.89 -6.36
CA TRP A 159 0.47 2.86 -7.46
C TRP A 159 1.89 3.37 -7.70
N LEU A 160 2.62 3.78 -6.65
CA LEU A 160 4.03 4.18 -6.73
C LEU A 160 4.89 3.06 -7.32
N TYR A 161 4.72 1.84 -6.82
CA TYR A 161 5.44 0.68 -7.31
C TYR A 161 5.24 0.49 -8.81
N ARG A 162 3.98 0.50 -9.27
CA ARG A 162 3.67 0.31 -10.70
C ARG A 162 4.41 1.34 -11.55
N ARG A 163 4.38 2.61 -11.15
CA ARG A 163 5.05 3.69 -11.86
C ARG A 163 6.56 3.51 -11.92
N GLU A 164 7.19 3.15 -10.81
CA GLU A 164 8.63 2.92 -10.79
C GLU A 164 9.06 1.74 -11.68
N VAL A 165 8.23 0.69 -11.74
CA VAL A 165 8.45 -0.41 -12.70
C VAL A 165 8.33 0.08 -14.13
N GLU A 166 7.29 0.84 -14.46
CA GLU A 166 7.06 1.38 -15.79
C GLU A 166 8.23 2.29 -16.23
N GLU A 167 8.71 3.17 -15.36
CA GLU A 167 9.85 4.05 -15.61
C GLU A 167 11.16 3.27 -15.82
N SER A 168 11.42 2.28 -14.96
CA SER A 168 12.59 1.41 -15.09
C SER A 168 12.57 0.68 -16.42
N VAL A 169 11.42 0.10 -16.77
CA VAL A 169 11.18 -0.63 -18.02
C VAL A 169 11.31 0.28 -19.24
N ALA A 170 10.80 1.51 -19.16
CA ALA A 170 10.92 2.49 -20.25
C ALA A 170 12.39 2.83 -20.56
N CYS A 171 13.25 2.76 -19.56
CA CYS A 171 14.71 2.91 -19.72
C CYS A 171 15.42 1.61 -20.14
N GLY A 172 14.69 0.53 -20.40
CA GLY A 172 15.26 -0.79 -20.72
C GLY A 172 15.98 -1.43 -19.53
N ARG A 173 15.54 -1.15 -18.30
CA ARG A 173 16.09 -1.72 -17.07
C ARG A 173 15.01 -2.45 -16.27
N ALA A 174 15.42 -3.44 -15.49
CA ALA A 174 14.55 -4.00 -14.46
C ALA A 174 14.41 -3.01 -13.29
N PRO A 175 13.28 -3.02 -12.57
CA PRO A 175 13.15 -2.25 -11.33
C PRO A 175 14.18 -2.71 -10.30
N GLU A 176 14.52 -1.84 -9.35
CA GLU A 176 15.33 -2.22 -8.21
C GLU A 176 14.54 -3.11 -7.23
N MET A 177 15.23 -3.98 -6.48
CA MET A 177 14.55 -4.87 -5.53
C MET A 177 13.76 -4.10 -4.47
N LYS A 178 14.31 -2.97 -4.00
CA LYS A 178 13.69 -2.13 -2.96
C LYS A 178 12.38 -1.49 -3.40
N SER A 179 12.17 -1.35 -4.70
CA SER A 179 10.94 -0.77 -5.22
C SER A 179 9.88 -1.80 -5.55
N VAL A 180 10.23 -3.09 -5.63
CA VAL A 180 9.24 -4.13 -5.85
C VAL A 180 8.36 -4.36 -4.64
N LEU A 181 7.06 -4.12 -4.81
CA LEU A 181 6.04 -4.51 -3.83
C LEU A 181 5.76 -6.01 -3.94
N PHE A 182 6.10 -6.75 -2.88
CA PHE A 182 5.74 -8.16 -2.73
C PHE A 182 4.39 -8.28 -2.01
N GLU A 183 3.35 -8.73 -2.71
CA GLU A 183 1.98 -8.65 -2.18
C GLU A 183 1.72 -9.56 -0.98
N ASP A 184 2.52 -10.61 -0.80
CA ASP A 184 2.44 -11.50 0.36
C ASP A 184 3.04 -10.91 1.65
N GLU A 185 3.71 -9.76 1.57
CA GLU A 185 4.23 -9.03 2.73
C GLU A 185 3.27 -7.96 3.25
N GLN A 186 2.22 -7.65 2.47
CA GLN A 186 1.20 -6.70 2.90
C GLN A 186 0.31 -7.29 4.01
N PRO A 187 -0.14 -6.48 4.98
CA PRO A 187 -1.11 -6.92 5.99
C PRO A 187 -2.35 -7.50 5.30
N LEU A 188 -2.66 -8.77 5.59
CA LEU A 188 -3.78 -9.49 4.98
C LEU A 188 -5.08 -8.70 5.16
N ARG A 189 -5.75 -8.35 4.05
CA ARG A 189 -7.13 -7.82 4.10
C ARG A 189 -8.02 -8.86 4.78
N PRO A 190 -8.91 -8.47 5.72
CA PRO A 190 -9.92 -9.37 6.24
C PRO A 190 -10.77 -9.90 5.08
N GLN A 191 -10.64 -11.19 4.76
CA GLN A 191 -11.43 -11.80 3.71
C GLN A 191 -12.87 -11.98 4.20
N GLY A 192 -13.84 -11.52 3.41
CA GLY A 192 -15.25 -11.77 3.68
C GLY A 192 -15.56 -13.27 3.72
N PRO A 193 -16.64 -13.71 4.40
CA PRO A 193 -16.82 -15.12 4.82
C PRO A 193 -17.10 -16.14 3.70
N THR A 194 -16.96 -15.78 2.41
CA THR A 194 -17.47 -16.61 1.30
C THR A 194 -16.56 -16.66 0.08
N ASP A 195 -15.24 -16.47 0.24
CA ASP A 195 -14.38 -16.41 -0.95
C ASP A 195 -13.97 -17.79 -1.49
N ARG A 196 -14.17 -17.98 -2.80
CA ARG A 196 -13.69 -19.15 -3.54
C ARG A 196 -12.19 -18.99 -3.75
N THR A 197 -11.37 -19.64 -2.93
CA THR A 197 -9.92 -19.54 -3.03
C THR A 197 -9.40 -20.57 -4.05
N THR A 198 -8.84 -20.07 -5.13
CA THR A 198 -8.07 -20.87 -6.08
C THR A 198 -6.67 -21.02 -5.54
N GLU A 199 -6.20 -22.25 -5.43
CA GLU A 199 -4.87 -22.61 -4.99
C GLU A 199 -4.06 -23.12 -6.19
N ILE A 200 -2.87 -22.56 -6.39
CA ILE A 200 -1.96 -22.89 -7.48
C ILE A 200 -0.75 -23.62 -6.91
N LYS A 201 -0.49 -24.84 -7.38
CA LYS A 201 0.60 -25.71 -6.89
C LYS A 201 1.56 -26.09 -8.00
N CYS A 202 2.82 -26.31 -7.65
CA CYS A 202 3.80 -26.89 -8.57
C CYS A 202 3.39 -28.32 -8.97
N ARG A 203 3.39 -28.63 -10.26
CA ARG A 203 2.96 -29.95 -10.75
C ARG A 203 3.90 -31.10 -10.37
N LYS A 204 5.18 -30.81 -10.14
CA LYS A 204 6.21 -31.82 -9.82
C LYS A 204 6.24 -32.18 -8.33
N CYS A 205 6.17 -31.19 -7.43
CA CYS A 205 6.33 -31.42 -5.99
C CYS A 205 5.12 -31.01 -5.14
N ARG A 206 4.04 -30.54 -5.78
CA ARG A 206 2.79 -30.11 -5.14
C ARG A 206 2.92 -28.97 -4.12
N ARG A 207 4.08 -28.31 -4.03
CA ARG A 207 4.28 -27.08 -3.24
C ARG A 207 3.33 -25.98 -3.71
N THR A 208 2.61 -25.35 -2.78
CA THR A 208 1.76 -24.20 -3.07
C THR A 208 2.60 -22.99 -3.47
N LEU A 209 2.23 -22.34 -4.58
CA LEU A 209 2.93 -21.22 -5.19
C LEU A 209 2.17 -19.90 -5.01
N ALA A 210 0.85 -19.92 -5.16
CA ALA A 210 0.00 -18.73 -5.04
C ALA A 210 -1.46 -19.09 -4.77
N THR A 211 -2.25 -18.08 -4.39
CA THR A 211 -3.71 -18.16 -4.21
C THR A 211 -4.41 -17.03 -4.97
N THR A 212 -5.75 -17.11 -5.14
CA THR A 212 -6.59 -16.09 -5.82
C THR A 212 -6.22 -14.63 -5.54
N PRO A 213 -6.00 -14.16 -4.28
CA PRO A 213 -5.71 -12.75 -4.03
C PRO A 213 -4.45 -12.22 -4.74
N PHE A 214 -3.55 -13.12 -5.15
CA PHE A 214 -2.30 -12.76 -5.83
C PHE A 214 -2.36 -12.93 -7.36
N VAL A 215 -3.50 -13.33 -7.91
CA VAL A 215 -3.67 -13.53 -9.35
C VAL A 215 -4.02 -12.20 -10.02
N VAL A 216 -3.22 -11.83 -11.01
CA VAL A 216 -3.49 -10.65 -11.86
C VAL A 216 -4.55 -11.04 -12.89
N PRO A 217 -5.75 -10.40 -12.86
CA PRO A 217 -6.78 -10.64 -13.85
C PRO A 217 -6.33 -10.12 -15.22
N HIS A 218 -6.63 -10.88 -16.26
CA HIS A 218 -6.39 -10.51 -17.66
C HIS A 218 -7.46 -11.18 -18.51
N GLY A 219 -7.79 -10.60 -19.67
CA GLY A 219 -8.92 -11.06 -20.47
C GLY A 219 -8.81 -10.74 -21.95
N PRO A 220 -9.67 -11.33 -22.79
CA PRO A 220 -9.71 -10.96 -24.21
C PRO A 220 -9.94 -9.45 -24.35
N GLN A 221 -9.16 -8.81 -25.22
CA GLN A 221 -9.40 -7.42 -25.61
C GLN A 221 -10.80 -7.33 -26.24
N LYS A 222 -11.46 -6.16 -26.16
CA LYS A 222 -12.90 -5.95 -26.50
C LYS A 222 -13.37 -6.50 -27.86
N ASP A 223 -12.45 -6.84 -28.77
CA ASP A 223 -12.73 -7.37 -30.12
C ASP A 223 -12.20 -8.79 -30.39
N ALA A 224 -11.74 -9.52 -29.36
CA ALA A 224 -11.18 -10.86 -29.51
C ALA A 224 -12.26 -11.98 -29.47
N PRO A 225 -12.08 -13.09 -30.23
CA PRO A 225 -13.03 -14.20 -30.26
C PRO A 225 -13.22 -14.84 -28.88
N PRO A 226 -14.40 -15.45 -28.60
CA PRO A 226 -14.71 -15.97 -27.29
C PRO A 226 -13.82 -17.19 -26.94
N SER A 227 -13.20 -17.09 -25.76
CA SER A 227 -12.55 -18.15 -24.97
C SER A 227 -11.46 -18.99 -25.64
N THR A 228 -10.24 -18.46 -25.70
CA THR A 228 -9.04 -19.29 -25.54
C THR A 228 -8.66 -19.31 -24.07
N ASP A 229 -8.59 -20.50 -23.46
CA ASP A 229 -8.05 -20.65 -22.12
C ASP A 229 -6.60 -20.14 -22.10
N CYS A 230 -6.29 -19.17 -21.24
CA CYS A 230 -4.98 -18.51 -21.25
C CYS A 230 -3.87 -19.51 -20.90
N ALA A 231 -2.78 -19.57 -21.68
CA ALA A 231 -1.69 -20.51 -21.41
C ALA A 231 -0.92 -20.22 -20.10
N HIS A 232 -1.02 -18.99 -19.59
CA HIS A 232 -0.34 -18.54 -18.39
C HIS A 232 -1.35 -18.01 -17.37
N VAL A 233 -1.01 -18.18 -16.09
CA VAL A 233 -1.64 -17.44 -14.98
C VAL A 233 -0.64 -16.40 -14.52
N PHE A 234 -1.02 -15.13 -14.55
CA PHE A 234 -0.19 -14.03 -14.11
C PHE A 234 -0.39 -13.76 -12.62
N LEU A 235 0.70 -13.44 -11.94
CA LEU A 235 0.71 -13.19 -10.50
C LEU A 235 1.32 -11.82 -10.22
N HIS A 236 0.92 -11.22 -9.11
CA HIS A 236 1.72 -10.17 -8.48
C HIS A 236 3.07 -10.76 -8.02
N PRO A 237 4.13 -9.93 -7.88
CA PRO A 237 5.38 -10.38 -7.28
C PRO A 237 5.13 -10.95 -5.88
N LEU A 238 5.67 -12.15 -5.63
CA LEU A 238 5.60 -12.83 -4.33
C LEU A 238 7.00 -13.06 -3.79
N THR A 239 7.14 -13.08 -2.47
CA THR A 239 8.42 -13.15 -1.77
C THR A 239 9.27 -14.33 -2.22
N TRP A 240 8.67 -15.50 -2.47
CA TRP A 240 9.39 -16.68 -2.93
C TRP A 240 10.02 -16.52 -4.34
N MET A 241 9.56 -15.54 -5.13
CA MET A 241 10.10 -15.26 -6.47
C MET A 241 11.39 -14.44 -6.44
N ARG A 242 11.74 -13.83 -5.29
CA ARG A 242 12.91 -12.96 -5.13
C ARG A 242 14.19 -13.51 -5.76
N PRO A 243 14.61 -14.77 -5.49
CA PRO A 243 15.86 -15.27 -6.06
C PRO A 243 15.85 -15.38 -7.59
N CYS A 244 14.68 -15.51 -8.21
CA CYS A 244 14.55 -15.53 -9.67
C CYS A 244 14.52 -14.13 -10.28
N LEU A 245 13.88 -13.17 -9.58
CA LEU A 245 13.73 -11.79 -10.03
C LEU A 245 15.01 -10.97 -9.78
N PHE A 246 15.72 -11.28 -8.71
CA PHE A 246 16.88 -10.57 -8.18
C PHE A 246 17.99 -11.57 -7.80
N PRO A 247 18.59 -12.29 -8.76
CA PRO A 247 19.57 -13.34 -8.45
C PRO A 247 20.88 -12.83 -7.82
N ASN A 248 21.16 -11.53 -7.93
CA ASN A 248 22.41 -10.90 -7.47
C ASN A 248 22.23 -10.09 -6.16
N SER A 249 21.08 -10.17 -5.48
CA SER A 249 20.80 -9.38 -4.28
C SER A 249 21.46 -9.92 -2.99
N ASP A 250 21.97 -11.16 -3.01
CA ASP A 250 22.55 -11.81 -1.84
C ASP A 250 24.01 -11.36 -1.63
N GLY A 251 24.17 -10.16 -1.07
CA GLY A 251 25.14 -9.82 -0.02
C GLY A 251 26.66 -9.97 -0.18
N ASP A 252 27.23 -10.48 -1.27
CA ASP A 252 28.69 -10.72 -1.34
C ASP A 252 29.40 -10.25 -2.63
N SER A 253 28.70 -9.56 -3.53
CA SER A 253 29.34 -8.92 -4.68
C SER A 253 29.83 -7.51 -4.30
N GLN A 254 30.98 -7.48 -3.62
CA GLN A 254 31.80 -6.27 -3.46
C GLN A 254 32.48 -5.87 -4.78
N GLU A 255 31.75 -5.91 -5.90
CA GLU A 255 32.14 -5.24 -7.13
C GLU A 255 31.26 -4.01 -7.30
N LEU A 256 31.82 -2.87 -6.90
CA LEU A 256 31.31 -1.53 -7.19
C LEU A 256 31.30 -1.32 -8.70
N SER A 257 30.32 -1.88 -9.38
CA SER A 257 29.82 -1.25 -10.59
C SER A 257 29.07 0.01 -10.16
N PRO A 258 29.40 1.21 -10.69
CA PRO A 258 28.63 2.44 -10.43
C PRO A 258 27.19 2.36 -10.94
N TYR A 259 26.87 1.30 -11.70
CA TYR A 259 25.55 0.84 -12.06
C TYR A 259 25.34 -0.52 -11.35
N GLY A 260 24.67 -0.55 -10.20
CA GLY A 260 24.49 -1.80 -9.42
C GLY A 260 24.08 -2.98 -10.30
N SER A 261 24.41 -4.22 -9.91
CA SER A 261 24.17 -5.40 -10.77
C SER A 261 22.71 -5.45 -11.24
N ASP A 262 22.48 -5.05 -12.50
CA ASP A 262 21.13 -4.86 -13.01
C ASP A 262 20.37 -6.19 -12.94
N ALA A 263 19.20 -6.16 -12.32
CA ALA A 263 18.31 -7.31 -12.33
C ALA A 263 17.95 -7.64 -13.79
N PRO A 264 17.80 -8.94 -14.14
CA PRO A 264 17.45 -9.31 -15.51
C PRO A 264 16.07 -8.76 -15.89
N LEU A 265 15.96 -8.13 -17.07
CA LEU A 265 14.68 -7.66 -17.63
C LEU A 265 13.65 -8.78 -17.82
N SER A 266 14.11 -10.01 -18.06
CA SER A 266 13.27 -11.19 -18.18
C SER A 266 14.03 -12.46 -17.80
N GLY A 267 13.29 -13.49 -17.40
CA GLY A 267 13.91 -14.73 -16.93
C GLY A 267 12.93 -15.86 -16.71
N ARG A 268 13.43 -16.95 -16.10
CA ARG A 268 12.66 -18.16 -15.79
C ARG A 268 12.25 -18.13 -14.33
N LEU A 269 11.05 -18.65 -14.04
CA LEU A 269 10.59 -18.88 -12.67
C LEU A 269 10.81 -20.37 -12.33
N THR A 270 11.54 -20.63 -11.25
CA THR A 270 11.76 -21.98 -10.73
C THR A 270 11.01 -22.20 -9.43
N CYS A 271 10.59 -23.44 -9.18
CA CYS A 271 9.91 -23.81 -7.96
C CYS A 271 10.80 -23.51 -6.74
N PRO A 272 10.28 -22.86 -5.68
CA PRO A 272 11.08 -22.49 -4.50
C PRO A 272 11.47 -23.68 -3.63
N ASN A 273 10.92 -24.88 -3.89
CA ASN A 273 11.41 -26.09 -3.25
C ASN A 273 12.78 -26.44 -3.85
N THR A 274 13.83 -26.31 -3.04
CA THR A 274 15.24 -26.53 -3.38
C THR A 274 15.51 -27.93 -3.96
N THR A 275 14.75 -28.95 -3.54
CA THR A 275 14.86 -30.32 -4.09
C THR A 275 14.17 -30.48 -5.44
N CYS A 276 13.20 -29.61 -5.76
CA CYS A 276 12.38 -29.72 -6.96
C CYS A 276 13.05 -29.03 -8.16
N GLY A 277 13.43 -27.76 -7.98
CA GLY A 277 14.08 -26.91 -9.00
C GLY A 277 13.32 -26.76 -10.32
N PHE A 278 12.07 -27.21 -10.39
CA PHE A 278 11.34 -27.32 -11.65
C PHE A 278 11.01 -25.94 -12.20
N ASN A 279 11.26 -25.73 -13.50
CA ASN A 279 10.84 -24.51 -14.17
C ASN A 279 9.30 -24.49 -14.28
N ILE A 280 8.67 -23.58 -13.57
CA ILE A 280 7.21 -23.44 -13.46
C ILE A 280 6.65 -22.29 -14.32
N GLY A 281 7.50 -21.42 -14.85
CA GLY A 281 7.05 -20.24 -15.58
C GLY A 281 8.18 -19.32 -16.02
N LYS A 282 7.82 -18.08 -16.30
CA LYS A 282 8.74 -17.02 -16.73
C LYS A 282 8.28 -15.65 -16.24
N PHE A 283 9.19 -14.71 -16.19
CA PHE A 283 8.88 -13.31 -15.95
C PHE A 283 9.48 -12.41 -17.04
N ALA A 284 8.86 -11.25 -17.25
CA ALA A 284 9.35 -10.17 -18.08
C ALA A 284 8.85 -8.83 -17.50
N TRP A 285 9.76 -7.99 -17.04
CA TRP A 285 9.44 -6.67 -16.49
C TRP A 285 8.80 -5.77 -17.54
N GLN A 286 9.30 -5.84 -18.77
CA GLN A 286 8.73 -5.19 -19.96
C GLN A 286 7.34 -5.69 -20.39
N GLY A 287 6.82 -6.69 -19.69
CA GLY A 287 5.55 -7.32 -19.99
C GLY A 287 5.62 -8.37 -21.09
N MET A 288 4.48 -9.01 -21.31
CA MET A 288 4.29 -9.98 -22.37
C MET A 288 2.82 -10.03 -22.81
N GLN A 289 2.61 -10.31 -24.09
CA GLN A 289 1.26 -10.59 -24.60
C GLN A 289 0.81 -11.99 -24.17
N CYS A 290 -0.38 -12.06 -23.57
CA CYS A 290 -1.05 -13.31 -23.28
C CYS A 290 -1.69 -13.91 -24.55
N SER A 291 -1.98 -15.21 -24.54
CA SER A 291 -2.70 -15.88 -25.62
C SER A 291 -4.13 -15.38 -25.83
N CYS A 292 -4.71 -14.63 -24.88
CA CYS A 292 -5.98 -13.93 -25.06
C CYS A 292 -5.83 -12.55 -25.73
N GLY A 293 -4.61 -12.12 -26.06
CA GLY A 293 -4.31 -10.82 -26.66
C GLY A 293 -3.97 -9.71 -25.68
N ASP A 294 -4.27 -9.90 -24.39
CA ASP A 294 -4.01 -8.91 -23.33
C ASP A 294 -2.52 -8.70 -23.10
N TRP A 295 -2.10 -7.45 -22.89
CA TRP A 295 -0.71 -7.11 -22.58
C TRP A 295 -0.56 -6.91 -21.08
N VAL A 296 0.21 -7.79 -20.43
CA VAL A 296 0.38 -7.78 -18.96
C VAL A 296 1.75 -7.21 -18.61
N VAL A 297 1.79 -6.19 -17.74
CA VAL A 297 3.00 -5.52 -17.25
C VAL A 297 2.90 -5.32 -15.72
N PRO A 298 3.91 -5.70 -14.93
CA PRO A 298 4.95 -6.65 -15.29
C PRO A 298 4.37 -8.04 -15.53
N ALA A 299 4.96 -8.79 -16.45
CA ALA A 299 4.49 -10.14 -16.74
C ALA A 299 5.20 -11.16 -15.88
N ILE A 300 4.57 -11.61 -14.79
CA ILE A 300 5.08 -12.71 -13.96
C ILE A 300 4.13 -13.90 -14.11
N GLY A 301 4.44 -14.80 -15.04
CA GLY A 301 3.51 -15.83 -15.52
C GLY A 301 3.92 -17.25 -15.15
N LEU A 302 3.03 -17.98 -14.48
CA LEU A 302 3.11 -19.42 -14.31
C LEU A 302 2.49 -20.13 -15.53
N ALA A 303 3.20 -21.10 -16.10
CA ALA A 303 2.69 -21.86 -17.23
C ALA A 303 1.65 -22.88 -16.74
N LYS A 304 0.40 -22.81 -17.23
CA LYS A 304 -0.69 -23.72 -16.79
C LYS A 304 -0.35 -25.19 -16.96
N ALA A 305 0.41 -25.55 -18.00
CA ALA A 305 0.86 -26.93 -18.22
C ALA A 305 1.79 -27.47 -17.10
N ARG A 306 2.40 -26.57 -16.29
CA ARG A 306 3.42 -26.88 -15.28
C ARG A 306 2.96 -26.68 -13.85
N VAL A 307 1.71 -26.27 -13.65
CA VAL A 307 1.08 -26.04 -12.35
C VAL A 307 -0.29 -26.70 -12.27
N ASP A 308 -0.71 -27.05 -11.07
CA ASP A 308 -2.05 -27.55 -10.81
C ASP A 308 -2.89 -26.46 -10.15
N ILE A 309 -4.05 -26.17 -10.72
CA ILE A 309 -4.96 -25.13 -10.28
C ILE A 309 -6.20 -25.81 -9.72
N SER A 310 -6.51 -25.57 -8.44
CA SER A 310 -7.68 -26.15 -7.78
C SER A 310 -8.48 -25.07 -7.05
N THR A 311 -9.79 -25.01 -7.27
CA THR A 311 -10.68 -24.11 -6.52
C THR A 311 -11.16 -24.79 -5.25
N ARG A 312 -10.90 -24.17 -4.10
CA ARG A 312 -11.46 -24.56 -2.80
C ARG A 312 -12.60 -23.62 -2.46
N VAL A 313 -13.72 -24.21 -2.04
CA VAL A 313 -14.81 -23.46 -1.41
C VAL A 313 -14.53 -23.50 0.08
N ASN A 314 -14.25 -22.35 0.69
CA ASN A 314 -14.20 -22.25 2.15
C ASN A 314 -15.63 -22.44 2.66
N ALA A 315 -15.99 -23.67 3.03
CA ALA A 315 -17.20 -23.90 3.81
C ALA A 315 -16.97 -23.24 5.18
N GLY A 316 -17.75 -22.21 5.51
CA GLY A 316 -17.75 -21.64 6.85
C GLY A 316 -18.06 -22.73 7.89
N PRO A 317 -17.79 -22.49 9.20
CA PRO A 317 -18.16 -23.43 10.25
C PRO A 317 -19.70 -23.45 10.39
N GLY A 318 -20.35 -24.26 9.56
CA GLY A 318 -21.79 -24.45 9.50
C GLY A 318 -22.14 -25.89 9.83
N ALA A 319 -22.81 -26.05 10.97
CA ALA A 319 -23.61 -27.19 11.44
C ALA A 319 -23.60 -28.50 10.60
N GLY A 320 -23.15 -29.58 11.25
CA GLY A 320 -23.74 -30.91 11.09
C GLY A 320 -23.61 -31.57 9.71
N ARG A 321 -22.45 -32.14 9.42
CA ARG A 321 -22.40 -33.37 8.61
C ARG A 321 -21.84 -34.48 9.48
N LEU A 322 -22.72 -35.37 9.94
CA LEU A 322 -22.34 -36.65 10.52
C LEU A 322 -21.54 -37.45 9.48
N PRO A 323 -20.43 -38.10 9.87
CA PRO A 323 -19.74 -39.03 8.98
C PRO A 323 -20.62 -40.25 8.69
N PRO A 324 -20.54 -40.86 7.49
CA PRO A 324 -21.30 -42.06 7.17
C PRO A 324 -20.88 -43.21 8.10
N ALA A 325 -21.89 -43.93 8.60
CA ALA A 325 -21.77 -45.01 9.57
C ALA A 325 -20.74 -46.07 9.16
N ALA A 326 -19.67 -46.20 9.95
CA ALA A 326 -18.82 -47.38 9.92
C ALA A 326 -19.51 -48.48 10.75
N LEU A 327 -19.96 -49.51 10.05
CA LEU A 327 -20.50 -50.75 10.61
C LEU A 327 -19.42 -51.52 11.38
N GLY A 328 -19.72 -51.82 12.65
CA GLY A 328 -19.37 -53.07 13.32
C GLY A 328 -17.93 -53.23 13.85
N ILE A 329 -17.78 -53.21 15.17
CA ILE A 329 -17.29 -54.31 16.03
C ILE A 329 -17.53 -53.91 17.50
N ARG A 330 -18.06 -54.85 18.30
CA ARG A 330 -18.35 -54.73 19.75
C ARG A 330 -17.06 -54.62 20.57
N LEU A 331 -17.00 -53.71 21.55
CA LEU A 331 -16.01 -53.75 22.65
C LEU A 331 -16.47 -54.70 23.78
N PRO A 332 -15.56 -55.48 24.41
CA PRO A 332 -15.77 -56.07 25.73
C PRO A 332 -15.31 -55.09 26.85
N PRO A 333 -15.68 -55.35 28.12
CA PRO A 333 -15.67 -54.34 29.18
C PRO A 333 -14.29 -54.14 29.82
N MET A 334 -14.19 -52.97 30.48
CA MET A 334 -13.09 -52.41 31.26
C MET A 334 -12.35 -53.41 32.15
N ASP A 335 -11.02 -53.29 32.20
CA ASP A 335 -10.25 -53.56 33.41
C ASP A 335 -9.16 -52.50 33.60
N GLY A 336 -9.01 -52.06 34.85
CA GLY A 336 -8.20 -50.92 35.26
C GLY A 336 -6.70 -51.18 35.22
N GLY A 337 -5.96 -50.09 35.02
CA GLY A 337 -4.51 -50.05 35.12
C GLY A 337 -4.04 -48.60 35.14
N ILE A 338 -3.57 -48.16 36.30
CA ILE A 338 -2.97 -46.86 36.59
C ILE A 338 -1.60 -46.81 35.88
N CYS A 339 -1.23 -45.66 35.30
CA CYS A 339 0.06 -44.95 35.48
C CYS A 339 0.33 -43.89 34.37
N GLU A 340 0.56 -42.66 34.85
CA GLU A 340 1.51 -41.62 34.38
C GLU A 340 1.23 -40.85 33.08
N ASP A 341 0.64 -39.65 33.25
CA ASP A 341 0.70 -38.52 32.33
C ASP A 341 1.89 -37.62 32.68
N HIS A 342 2.66 -37.20 31.67
CA HIS A 342 3.54 -36.04 31.74
C HIS A 342 3.33 -35.11 30.54
N ASP A 343 3.14 -33.84 30.90
CA ASP A 343 3.33 -32.59 30.15
C ASP A 343 2.23 -32.13 29.18
N GLU A 344 1.22 -31.46 29.78
CA GLU A 344 0.38 -30.45 29.13
C GLU A 344 1.18 -29.16 28.83
N ILE A 345 0.90 -28.59 27.65
CA ILE A 345 1.35 -27.28 27.17
C ILE A 345 0.47 -26.20 27.84
N GLU A 346 1.04 -25.36 28.71
CA GLU A 346 0.29 -24.30 29.41
C GLU A 346 0.14 -23.01 28.56
N SER A 347 -1.11 -22.60 28.39
CA SER A 347 -1.60 -21.41 27.70
C SER A 347 -1.61 -20.15 28.58
N ASP A 348 -1.47 -18.97 27.97
CA ASP A 348 -1.59 -17.61 28.56
C ASP A 348 -2.74 -17.47 29.57
N ARG A 349 -2.42 -17.03 30.81
CA ARG A 349 -3.41 -16.69 31.83
C ARG A 349 -3.79 -15.20 31.77
N VAL A 350 -5.07 -14.93 31.54
CA VAL A 350 -5.69 -13.60 31.66
C VAL A 350 -6.55 -13.58 32.93
N MET A 351 -6.31 -12.62 33.83
CA MET A 351 -7.10 -12.46 35.06
C MET A 351 -7.97 -11.20 34.96
N VAL A 352 -9.27 -11.34 35.23
CA VAL A 352 -10.25 -10.24 35.24
C VAL A 352 -10.78 -10.07 36.67
N HIS A 353 -10.57 -8.90 37.25
CA HIS A 353 -11.07 -8.56 38.59
C HIS A 353 -12.55 -8.16 38.55
N ARG A 354 -13.25 -8.30 39.68
CA ARG A 354 -14.71 -8.03 39.81
C ARG A 354 -15.10 -6.56 39.57
N ASP A 355 -14.13 -5.64 39.51
CA ASP A 355 -14.33 -4.24 39.16
C ASP A 355 -14.16 -3.94 37.65
N GLY A 356 -13.89 -4.97 36.84
CA GLY A 356 -13.72 -4.86 35.39
C GLY A 356 -12.28 -4.67 34.92
N THR A 357 -11.30 -4.64 35.83
CA THR A 357 -9.89 -4.49 35.48
C THR A 357 -9.31 -5.79 34.91
N VAL A 358 -8.70 -5.73 33.72
CA VAL A 358 -8.07 -6.88 33.05
C VAL A 358 -6.56 -6.78 33.16
N VAL A 359 -5.91 -7.80 33.71
CA VAL A 359 -4.44 -7.87 33.83
C VAL A 359 -3.91 -9.01 32.97
N ARG A 360 -2.93 -8.69 32.12
CA ARG A 360 -2.19 -9.66 31.30
C ARG A 360 -0.76 -9.80 31.81
N GLN A 361 -0.29 -11.03 31.96
CA GLN A 361 1.11 -11.33 32.23
C GLN A 361 1.83 -11.49 30.89
N ILE A 362 2.84 -10.68 30.62
CA ILE A 362 3.67 -10.78 29.41
C ILE A 362 5.12 -11.04 29.85
N LYS A 363 5.75 -12.07 29.30
CA LYS A 363 7.18 -12.34 29.46
C LYS A 363 7.95 -11.49 28.44
N VAL A 364 8.81 -10.58 28.89
CA VAL A 364 9.67 -9.80 27.99
C VAL A 364 11.06 -10.43 27.97
N GLU A 365 11.48 -10.96 26.83
CA GLU A 365 12.86 -11.36 26.59
C GLU A 365 13.62 -10.17 25.96
N SER A 366 14.84 -9.94 26.45
CA SER A 366 15.66 -8.72 26.31
C SER A 366 15.78 -8.12 24.91
N ALA A 367 15.61 -6.79 24.79
CA ALA A 367 15.96 -6.00 23.60
C ALA A 367 17.17 -5.08 23.90
N TRP A 368 18.13 -5.02 22.97
CA TRP A 368 19.31 -4.16 23.02
C TRP A 368 19.00 -2.76 22.47
N ALA A 369 19.52 -1.71 23.10
CA ALA A 369 19.48 -0.33 22.58
C ALA A 369 20.90 0.26 22.48
N PRO A 370 21.25 1.01 21.42
CA PRO A 370 22.57 1.63 21.29
C PRO A 370 22.64 2.95 22.08
N HIS A 371 23.76 3.19 22.80
CA HIS A 371 24.03 4.47 23.46
C HIS A 371 24.91 5.39 22.58
N PRO A 372 24.64 6.72 22.56
CA PRO A 372 25.44 7.68 21.84
C PRO A 372 26.57 8.18 22.74
N ASN A 373 27.75 7.59 22.61
CA ASN A 373 29.09 8.19 22.82
C ASN A 373 30.09 7.05 23.02
N GLY A 374 30.93 6.82 22.02
CA GLY A 374 31.93 5.76 22.04
C GLY A 374 33.00 5.97 23.10
N LEU A 375 33.09 5.03 24.05
CA LEU A 375 34.30 4.63 24.76
C LEU A 375 34.11 3.15 25.14
N CYS A 376 34.99 2.28 24.66
CA CYS A 376 35.05 0.88 25.08
C CYS A 376 35.60 0.77 26.51
N SER A 377 34.87 0.11 27.41
CA SER A 377 35.46 -0.48 28.62
C SER A 377 34.77 -1.81 28.94
N HIS A 378 35.59 -2.87 29.00
CA HIS A 378 35.21 -4.20 29.46
C HIS A 378 34.79 -4.19 30.93
N ASN A 379 33.61 -4.74 31.26
CA ASN A 379 33.41 -5.58 32.45
C ASN A 379 32.04 -6.30 32.47
N PRO A 380 31.91 -7.39 33.26
CA PRO A 380 31.06 -8.54 32.93
C PRO A 380 29.60 -8.41 33.38
N ILE A 381 28.75 -9.17 32.67
CA ILE A 381 27.32 -9.37 32.92
C ILE A 381 27.10 -10.03 34.30
N PRO A 382 26.15 -9.54 35.12
CA PRO A 382 25.50 -10.33 36.16
C PRO A 382 24.10 -10.81 35.71
N ASP A 383 23.95 -12.14 35.71
CA ASP A 383 22.76 -13.02 35.83
C ASP A 383 21.32 -12.43 35.67
N PRO A 384 20.46 -12.98 34.78
CA PRO A 384 19.09 -12.48 34.59
C PRO A 384 18.14 -13.02 35.67
N SER A 385 17.92 -12.27 36.74
CA SER A 385 16.81 -12.51 37.67
C SER A 385 15.61 -11.60 37.36
N THR A 386 14.60 -12.23 36.77
CA THR A 386 13.16 -11.89 36.67
C THR A 386 12.70 -10.47 37.05
N TYR A 387 12.36 -9.64 36.06
CA TYR A 387 11.58 -8.41 36.26
C TYR A 387 10.09 -8.68 36.00
N VAL A 388 9.21 -8.26 36.92
CA VAL A 388 7.74 -8.29 36.75
C VAL A 388 7.26 -6.84 36.63
N THR A 389 6.63 -6.49 35.50
CA THR A 389 6.01 -5.18 35.29
C THR A 389 4.50 -5.34 35.22
N TRP A 390 3.76 -4.54 35.98
CA TRP A 390 2.29 -4.48 35.95
C TRP A 390 1.83 -3.28 35.13
N TYR A 391 0.84 -3.45 34.25
CA TYR A 391 0.19 -2.36 33.52
C TYR A 391 -1.23 -2.14 34.05
N CYS A 392 -1.60 -0.88 34.30
CA CYS A 392 -2.97 -0.44 34.48
C CYS A 392 -3.23 0.71 33.50
N ASP A 393 -4.33 0.63 32.75
CA ASP A 393 -4.68 1.64 31.75
C ASP A 393 -4.92 3.01 32.41
N ARG A 394 -4.00 3.94 32.11
CA ARG A 394 -3.93 5.37 32.45
C ARG A 394 -3.01 5.72 33.63
N GLN A 395 -1.86 6.30 33.24
CA GLN A 395 -0.73 6.87 34.01
C GLN A 395 0.39 5.92 34.46
N PHE A 396 1.63 6.28 34.10
CA PHE A 396 2.87 5.62 34.50
C PHE A 396 3.12 5.81 36.00
N VAL A 397 3.23 4.72 36.76
CA VAL A 397 3.78 4.73 38.11
C VAL A 397 4.86 3.66 38.20
N ILE A 398 6.11 4.07 38.32
CA ILE A 398 7.23 3.18 38.66
C ILE A 398 7.31 3.15 40.19
N SER A 399 7.05 1.99 40.81
CA SER A 399 7.33 1.78 42.24
C SER A 399 8.49 0.82 42.43
N TRP A 400 9.41 1.19 43.32
CA TRP A 400 10.56 0.39 43.73
C TRP A 400 10.19 -0.37 45.00
N THR A 401 10.36 -1.68 45.01
CA THR A 401 10.35 -2.46 46.25
C THR A 401 11.78 -2.90 46.56
N ASP A 402 12.37 -2.25 47.56
CA ASP A 402 13.62 -2.70 48.17
C ASP A 402 13.30 -3.92 49.03
N ARG A 403 13.94 -5.06 48.76
CA ARG A 403 13.92 -6.20 49.69
C ARG A 403 15.22 -6.18 50.48
N SER A 404 15.11 -5.76 51.74
CA SER A 404 16.07 -6.04 52.80
C SER A 404 16.27 -7.55 53.01
#